data_AF-A2XWF4-F1
#
_entry.id   AF-A2XWF4-F1
#
_cell.length_a   1.000
_cell.length_b   1.000
_cell.length_c   1.000
_cell.angle_alpha   90.00
_cell.angle_beta   90.00
_cell.angle_gamma   90.00
#
_symmetry.space_group_name_H-M   'P 1'
#
loop_
_entity.id
_entity.type
_entity.pdbx_description
1 polymer ?
#
loop_
_entity_poly.entity_id
_entity_poly.type
_entity_poly.pdbx_seq_one_letter_code
_entity_poly.pdbx_strand_id
1 'polypeptide(L)'
;MAGYRRTISFPAPRPAAFAIGATARDKLAAAYHVRSASLPCRFHPLVVQLDDDVATLRLVIGQSPPAAPSASSVSAAASQVGRVLVSLSELLHHPQAQEPLRRLGRSTFAERLLDDFLRLADAHGSFREALVGLSALQAETRAALRRGDPARLASSARAQRRAGRDLPRLAAAARAVVSKSPAQLPEDLPADTAAIAAAVADATIAVASGSAAVFSGLSSLSNSAAAARVEVASTPCWVTAPARLTASSDEPSTSHHRIWWVADLVRWMSRAKRRSAKKQNDGGGDDGESSTVQLRSESRMKPEEKARRAAFERHENLERCIASVDSSGEKVFRALVNTRVSMLNILSPSF
;
A
#
# COMPACT_ATOMS: atom_id res chain seq x y z
N MET A 1 -29.99 -38.17 -57.59
CA MET A 1 -30.12 -37.17 -56.50
C MET A 1 -28.73 -36.86 -55.97
N ALA A 2 -28.16 -35.73 -56.36
CA ALA A 2 -26.82 -35.31 -55.95
C ALA A 2 -26.89 -34.55 -54.62
N GLY A 3 -26.22 -35.05 -53.58
CA GLY A 3 -26.14 -34.42 -52.27
C GLY A 3 -25.02 -33.39 -52.21
N TYR A 4 -25.36 -32.11 -52.15
CA TYR A 4 -24.42 -31.02 -51.87
C TYR A 4 -24.04 -31.03 -50.38
N ARG A 5 -22.80 -31.43 -50.05
CA ARG A 5 -22.19 -31.10 -48.74
C ARG A 5 -21.54 -29.72 -48.84
N ARG A 6 -22.09 -28.73 -48.13
CA ARG A 6 -21.47 -27.41 -47.95
C ARG A 6 -20.46 -27.49 -46.79
N THR A 7 -19.17 -27.56 -47.10
CA THR A 7 -18.11 -27.27 -46.13
C THR A 7 -17.91 -25.76 -46.09
N ILE A 8 -18.22 -25.14 -44.95
CA ILE A 8 -17.91 -23.75 -44.66
C ILE A 8 -16.46 -23.70 -44.17
N SER A 9 -15.54 -23.30 -45.04
CA SER A 9 -14.16 -22.99 -44.69
C SER A 9 -14.05 -21.49 -44.40
N PHE A 10 -13.69 -21.13 -43.17
CA PHE A 10 -13.32 -19.76 -42.83
C PHE A 10 -11.89 -19.48 -43.31
N PRO A 11 -11.63 -18.33 -43.97
CA PRO A 11 -10.27 -17.94 -44.32
C PRO A 11 -9.53 -17.51 -43.04
N ALA A 12 -8.37 -18.13 -42.78
CA ALA A 12 -7.46 -17.63 -41.75
C ALA A 12 -6.86 -16.28 -42.20
N PRO A 13 -6.77 -15.26 -41.33
CA PRO A 13 -6.06 -14.04 -41.66
C PRO A 13 -4.56 -14.36 -41.79
N ARG A 14 -3.96 -14.00 -42.93
CA ARG A 14 -2.49 -14.03 -43.09
C ARG A 14 -1.87 -13.02 -42.10
N PRO A 15 -0.89 -13.42 -41.27
CA PRO A 15 -0.19 -12.45 -40.45
C PRO A 15 0.64 -11.54 -41.36
N ALA A 16 0.31 -10.25 -41.35
CA ALA A 16 1.14 -9.23 -41.98
C ALA A 16 2.52 -9.26 -41.33
N ALA A 17 3.53 -9.50 -42.14
CA ALA A 17 4.91 -9.28 -41.77
C ALA A 17 5.12 -7.79 -41.44
N PHE A 18 6.07 -7.55 -40.53
CA PHE A 18 6.66 -6.26 -40.15
C PHE A 18 5.94 -5.42 -39.09
N ALA A 19 6.32 -5.67 -37.83
CA ALA A 19 6.50 -4.61 -36.84
C ALA A 19 7.78 -4.89 -36.03
N ILE A 20 8.85 -4.17 -36.38
CA ILE A 20 10.09 -4.09 -35.60
C ILE A 20 9.75 -3.27 -34.35
N GLY A 21 9.88 -3.87 -33.16
CA GLY A 21 9.68 -3.17 -31.88
C GLY A 21 8.75 -3.83 -30.86
N ALA A 22 8.29 -5.08 -31.07
CA ALA A 22 7.45 -5.77 -30.10
C ALA A 22 8.24 -6.17 -28.84
N THR A 23 7.76 -5.74 -27.66
CA THR A 23 8.34 -6.12 -26.37
C THR A 23 8.06 -7.59 -26.06
N ALA A 24 8.82 -8.20 -25.15
CA ALA A 24 8.63 -9.61 -24.76
C ALA A 24 7.19 -9.93 -24.28
N ARG A 25 6.45 -8.92 -23.80
CA ARG A 25 5.04 -9.02 -23.40
C ARG A 25 4.09 -9.16 -24.59
N ASP A 26 4.33 -8.44 -25.68
CA ASP A 26 3.47 -8.46 -26.87
C ASP A 26 3.59 -9.80 -27.61
N LYS A 27 4.78 -10.40 -27.57
CA LYS A 27 5.02 -11.77 -28.08
C LYS A 27 4.32 -12.83 -27.24
N LEU A 28 4.27 -12.66 -25.90
CA LEU A 28 3.55 -13.55 -25.01
C LEU A 28 2.03 -13.42 -25.20
N ALA A 29 1.50 -12.19 -25.30
CA ALA A 29 0.10 -11.92 -25.56
C ALA A 29 -0.38 -12.47 -26.93
N ALA A 30 0.46 -12.37 -27.96
CA ALA A 30 0.18 -12.98 -29.27
C ALA A 30 0.18 -14.51 -29.22
N ALA A 31 1.04 -15.12 -28.39
CA ALA A 31 1.03 -16.56 -28.14
C ALA A 31 -0.23 -17.01 -27.34
N TYR A 32 -0.75 -16.15 -26.46
CA TYR A 32 -2.02 -16.36 -25.74
C TYR A 32 -3.27 -16.18 -26.64
N HIS A 33 -3.20 -15.35 -27.69
CA HIS A 33 -4.36 -15.08 -28.56
C HIS A 33 -4.50 -15.97 -29.81
N VAL A 34 -3.43 -16.62 -30.29
CA VAL A 34 -3.48 -17.46 -31.51
C VAL A 34 -3.88 -18.91 -31.23
N ARG A 35 -4.04 -19.31 -29.97
CA ARG A 35 -4.61 -20.60 -29.62
C ARG A 35 -5.67 -20.39 -28.56
N SER A 36 -6.93 -20.39 -29.00
CA SER A 36 -8.07 -20.79 -28.21
C SER A 36 -7.87 -22.25 -27.76
N ALA A 37 -6.87 -22.50 -26.92
CA ALA A 37 -6.81 -23.68 -26.10
C ALA A 37 -7.92 -23.44 -25.09
N SER A 38 -9.08 -24.03 -25.38
CA SER A 38 -10.06 -24.30 -24.34
C SER A 38 -9.27 -24.93 -23.19
N LEU A 39 -9.07 -24.16 -22.12
CA LEU A 39 -8.83 -24.76 -20.82
C LEU A 39 -9.84 -25.89 -20.69
N PRO A 40 -9.49 -27.04 -20.09
CA PRO A 40 -10.50 -28.03 -19.79
C PRO A 40 -11.69 -27.29 -19.19
N CYS A 41 -12.88 -27.41 -19.79
CA CYS A 41 -14.08 -26.62 -19.46
C CYS A 41 -14.47 -26.70 -17.96
N ARG A 42 -13.78 -27.58 -17.22
CA ARG A 42 -13.86 -27.90 -15.80
C ARG A 42 -13.35 -26.80 -14.85
N PHE A 43 -12.34 -26.00 -15.22
CA PHE A 43 -11.77 -24.95 -14.34
C PHE A 43 -12.16 -23.52 -14.69
N HIS A 44 -12.86 -23.37 -15.82
CA HIS A 44 -13.19 -22.06 -16.37
C HIS A 44 -13.83 -21.10 -15.35
N PRO A 45 -14.80 -21.49 -14.49
CA PRO A 45 -15.40 -20.51 -13.59
C PRO A 45 -14.45 -20.03 -12.47
N LEU A 46 -13.68 -20.93 -11.84
CA LEU A 46 -12.80 -20.57 -10.72
C LEU A 46 -11.55 -19.81 -11.16
N VAL A 47 -10.96 -20.21 -12.29
CA VAL A 47 -9.78 -19.53 -12.85
C VAL A 47 -10.17 -18.15 -13.37
N VAL A 48 -11.30 -18.02 -14.06
CA VAL A 48 -11.81 -16.71 -14.51
C VAL A 48 -12.11 -15.80 -13.34
N GLN A 49 -12.76 -16.31 -12.28
CA GLN A 49 -13.01 -15.51 -11.08
C GLN A 49 -11.71 -15.02 -10.43
N LEU A 50 -10.70 -15.89 -10.33
CA LEU A 50 -9.39 -15.51 -9.81
C LEU A 50 -8.72 -14.44 -10.69
N ASP A 51 -8.74 -14.63 -12.01
CA ASP A 51 -8.18 -13.68 -12.97
C ASP A 51 -8.90 -12.32 -12.91
N ASP A 52 -10.23 -12.31 -12.77
CA ASP A 52 -11.04 -11.10 -12.61
C ASP A 52 -10.71 -10.37 -11.29
N ASP A 53 -10.57 -11.11 -10.19
CA ASP A 53 -10.18 -10.53 -8.90
C ASP A 53 -8.75 -9.97 -8.94
N VAL A 54 -7.83 -10.63 -9.65
CA VAL A 54 -6.45 -10.18 -9.88
C VAL A 54 -6.43 -8.93 -10.77
N ALA A 55 -7.20 -8.90 -11.85
CA ALA A 55 -7.34 -7.74 -12.72
C ALA A 55 -7.91 -6.54 -11.94
N THR A 56 -8.94 -6.77 -11.13
CA THR A 56 -9.53 -5.76 -10.25
C THR A 56 -8.51 -5.23 -9.25
N LEU A 57 -7.69 -6.10 -8.64
CA LEU A 57 -6.62 -5.68 -7.74
C LEU A 57 -5.61 -4.76 -8.43
N ARG A 58 -5.18 -5.12 -9.64
CA ARG A 58 -4.25 -4.31 -10.45
C ARG A 58 -4.83 -2.95 -10.81
N LEU A 59 -6.12 -2.89 -11.14
CA LEU A 59 -6.82 -1.62 -11.39
C LEU A 59 -6.85 -0.74 -10.14
N VAL A 60 -7.22 -1.29 -8.97
CA VAL A 60 -7.25 -0.52 -7.71
C VAL A 60 -5.88 0.03 -7.34
N ILE A 61 -4.80 -0.74 -7.56
CA ILE A 61 -3.42 -0.29 -7.32
C ILE A 61 -2.99 0.76 -8.36
N GLY A 62 -3.34 0.56 -9.64
CA GLY A 62 -2.95 1.42 -10.75
C GLY A 62 -3.73 2.74 -10.87
N GLN A 63 -4.93 2.80 -10.30
CA GLN A 63 -5.77 4.01 -10.26
C GLN A 63 -5.30 5.06 -9.24
N SER A 64 -4.26 4.78 -8.45
CA SER A 64 -3.71 5.77 -7.51
C SER A 64 -3.10 6.94 -8.29
N PRO A 65 -3.57 8.20 -8.08
CA PRO A 65 -2.97 9.36 -8.72
C PRO A 65 -1.50 9.54 -8.27
N PRO A 66 -0.66 10.23 -9.06
CA PRO A 66 0.75 10.49 -8.70
C PRO A 66 0.89 11.33 -7.41
N ALA A 67 -0.18 11.97 -6.97
CA ALA A 67 -0.24 12.78 -5.75
C ALA A 67 -0.90 12.02 -4.60
N ALA A 68 -0.10 11.21 -3.89
CA ALA A 68 -0.39 10.54 -2.61
C ALA A 68 -1.58 9.54 -2.58
N PRO A 69 -1.41 8.36 -1.95
CA PRO A 69 -2.47 7.38 -1.81
C PRO A 69 -3.56 7.87 -0.85
N SER A 70 -4.83 7.71 -1.24
CA SER A 70 -5.97 8.03 -0.38
C SER A 70 -6.27 6.89 0.60
N ALA A 71 -6.89 7.19 1.74
CA ALA A 71 -7.33 6.18 2.70
C ALA A 71 -8.28 5.14 2.08
N SER A 72 -9.17 5.56 1.19
CA SER A 72 -10.12 4.69 0.49
C SER A 72 -9.44 3.78 -0.54
N SER A 73 -8.40 4.27 -1.22
CA SER A 73 -7.61 3.44 -2.16
C SER A 73 -6.83 2.36 -1.41
N VAL A 74 -6.23 2.70 -0.25
CA VAL A 74 -5.51 1.72 0.60
C VAL A 74 -6.46 0.66 1.16
N SER A 75 -7.65 1.05 1.66
CA SER A 75 -8.63 0.09 2.15
C SER A 75 -9.22 -0.78 1.03
N ALA A 76 -9.46 -0.21 -0.15
CA ALA A 76 -9.91 -0.96 -1.33
C ALA A 76 -8.86 -1.99 -1.75
N ALA A 77 -7.58 -1.61 -1.80
CA ALA A 77 -6.48 -2.52 -2.12
C ALA A 77 -6.38 -3.66 -1.09
N ALA A 78 -6.47 -3.35 0.22
CA ALA A 78 -6.45 -4.36 1.27
C ALA A 78 -7.62 -5.35 1.17
N SER A 79 -8.82 -4.83 0.88
CA SER A 79 -10.01 -5.67 0.69
C SER A 79 -9.86 -6.58 -0.54
N GLN A 80 -9.35 -6.04 -1.64
CA GLN A 80 -9.18 -6.80 -2.88
C GLN A 80 -8.06 -7.84 -2.78
N VAL A 81 -6.98 -7.58 -2.01
CA VAL A 81 -6.00 -8.61 -1.65
C VAL A 81 -6.68 -9.79 -0.94
N GLY A 82 -7.57 -9.51 0.00
CA GLY A 82 -8.38 -10.55 0.67
C GLY A 82 -9.23 -11.36 -0.30
N ARG A 83 -9.88 -10.72 -1.29
CA ARG A 83 -10.71 -11.40 -2.30
C ARG A 83 -9.89 -12.33 -3.18
N VAL A 84 -8.73 -11.89 -3.67
CA VAL A 84 -7.81 -12.74 -4.46
C VAL A 84 -7.40 -13.98 -3.66
N LEU A 85 -7.09 -13.82 -2.36
CA LEU A 85 -6.72 -14.96 -1.51
C LEU A 85 -7.90 -15.92 -1.25
N VAL A 86 -9.13 -15.43 -1.18
CA VAL A 86 -10.33 -16.27 -1.10
C VAL A 86 -10.51 -17.07 -2.39
N SER A 87 -10.50 -16.41 -3.56
CA SER A 87 -10.64 -17.08 -4.87
C SER A 87 -9.49 -18.07 -5.13
N LEU A 88 -8.27 -17.75 -4.68
CA LEU A 88 -7.13 -18.67 -4.72
C LEU A 88 -7.36 -19.89 -3.81
N SER A 89 -7.84 -19.68 -2.59
CA SER A 89 -8.17 -20.76 -1.68
C SER A 89 -9.27 -21.67 -2.28
N GLU A 90 -10.32 -21.11 -2.88
CA GLU A 90 -11.37 -21.87 -3.55
C GLU A 90 -10.80 -22.74 -4.69
N LEU A 91 -9.90 -22.17 -5.50
CA LEU A 91 -9.20 -22.92 -6.55
C LEU A 91 -8.37 -24.08 -5.97
N LEU A 92 -7.61 -23.85 -4.90
CA LEU A 92 -6.72 -24.86 -4.30
C LEU A 92 -7.49 -26.01 -3.62
N HIS A 93 -8.65 -25.74 -3.02
CA HIS A 93 -9.46 -26.77 -2.38
C HIS A 93 -10.31 -27.56 -3.39
N HIS A 94 -10.43 -27.10 -4.63
CA HIS A 94 -11.21 -27.78 -5.64
C HIS A 94 -10.55 -29.11 -6.04
N PRO A 95 -11.24 -30.26 -5.94
CA PRO A 95 -10.64 -31.60 -6.13
C PRO A 95 -10.03 -31.75 -7.52
N GLN A 96 -10.60 -31.09 -8.52
CA GLN A 96 -10.06 -31.14 -9.87
C GLN A 96 -8.71 -30.39 -9.99
N ALA A 97 -8.47 -29.35 -9.18
CA ALA A 97 -7.23 -28.55 -9.26
C ALA A 97 -6.07 -29.23 -8.52
N GLN A 98 -6.39 -30.12 -7.57
CA GLN A 98 -5.39 -30.83 -6.76
C GLN A 98 -4.54 -31.79 -7.59
N GLU A 99 -5.11 -32.50 -8.55
CA GLU A 99 -4.37 -33.49 -9.35
C GLU A 99 -3.32 -32.84 -10.29
N PRO A 100 -3.64 -31.76 -11.04
CA PRO A 100 -2.63 -30.94 -11.71
C PRO A 100 -1.55 -30.43 -10.76
N LEU A 101 -1.92 -29.87 -9.61
CA LEU A 101 -0.95 -29.35 -8.65
C LEU A 101 -0.10 -30.46 -8.01
N ARG A 102 -0.62 -31.69 -7.84
CA ARG A 102 0.16 -32.85 -7.41
C ARG A 102 1.24 -33.23 -8.40
N ARG A 103 0.94 -33.17 -9.71
CA ARG A 103 1.92 -33.44 -10.78
C ARG A 103 3.10 -32.48 -10.77
N LEU A 104 2.94 -31.29 -10.21
CA LEU A 104 4.03 -30.33 -10.01
C LEU A 104 5.07 -30.83 -8.99
N GLY A 105 4.68 -31.75 -8.08
CA GLY A 105 5.53 -32.38 -7.09
C GLY A 105 6.38 -31.38 -6.29
N ARG A 106 7.56 -31.80 -5.84
CA ARG A 106 8.58 -30.90 -5.27
C ARG A 106 9.46 -30.29 -6.38
N SER A 107 8.83 -29.61 -7.33
CA SER A 107 9.58 -28.84 -8.33
C SER A 107 10.13 -27.55 -7.73
N THR A 108 11.18 -27.00 -8.35
CA THR A 108 11.75 -25.70 -7.96
C THR A 108 10.75 -24.55 -8.05
N PHE A 109 9.77 -24.64 -8.95
CA PHE A 109 8.64 -23.71 -9.04
C PHE A 109 7.75 -23.82 -7.79
N ALA A 110 7.37 -25.04 -7.39
CA ALA A 110 6.53 -25.27 -6.21
C ALA A 110 7.21 -24.82 -4.91
N GLU A 111 8.50 -25.13 -4.75
CA GLU A 111 9.29 -24.71 -3.59
C GLU A 111 9.36 -23.18 -3.49
N ARG A 112 9.63 -22.49 -4.61
CA ARG A 112 9.63 -21.02 -4.65
C ARG A 112 8.28 -20.43 -4.29
N LEU A 113 7.20 -21.02 -4.79
CA LEU A 113 5.84 -20.56 -4.50
C LEU A 113 5.50 -20.72 -3.01
N LEU A 114 5.90 -21.84 -2.39
CA LEU A 114 5.79 -22.06 -0.95
C LEU A 114 6.61 -21.07 -0.12
N ASP A 115 7.83 -20.75 -0.57
CA ASP A 115 8.69 -19.75 0.05
C ASP A 115 8.10 -18.34 -0.09
N ASP A 116 7.48 -18.03 -1.22
CA ASP A 116 6.84 -16.73 -1.46
C ASP A 116 5.60 -16.56 -0.58
N PHE A 117 4.76 -17.60 -0.41
CA PHE A 117 3.67 -17.56 0.58
C PHE A 117 4.17 -17.42 2.01
N LEU A 118 5.28 -18.07 2.38
CA LEU A 118 5.88 -17.91 3.71
C LEU A 118 6.35 -16.48 3.93
N ARG A 119 7.09 -15.91 2.97
CA ARG A 119 7.57 -14.52 3.04
C ARG A 119 6.41 -13.52 3.11
N LEU A 120 5.32 -13.77 2.37
CA LEU A 120 4.12 -12.94 2.45
C LEU A 120 3.44 -13.07 3.82
N ALA A 121 3.32 -14.28 4.37
CA ALA A 121 2.78 -14.49 5.70
C ALA A 121 3.62 -13.78 6.78
N ASP A 122 4.96 -13.88 6.73
CA ASP A 122 5.87 -13.21 7.65
C ASP A 122 5.76 -11.67 7.55
N ALA A 123 5.64 -11.15 6.32
CA ALA A 123 5.45 -9.73 6.08
C ALA A 123 4.09 -9.24 6.63
N HIS A 124 3.01 -10.01 6.44
CA HIS A 124 1.68 -9.69 6.99
C HIS A 124 1.63 -9.83 8.51
N GLY A 125 2.32 -10.82 9.10
CA GLY A 125 2.46 -10.96 10.55
C GLY A 125 3.16 -9.75 11.16
N SER A 126 4.32 -9.38 10.61
CA SER A 126 5.07 -8.18 11.03
C SER A 126 4.30 -6.88 10.77
N PHE A 127 3.52 -6.82 9.68
CA PHE A 127 2.67 -5.68 9.37
C PHE A 127 1.57 -5.49 10.40
N ARG A 128 0.94 -6.57 10.86
CA ARG A 128 -0.07 -6.52 11.91
C ARG A 128 0.50 -6.05 13.24
N GLU A 129 1.70 -6.50 13.61
CA GLU A 129 2.38 -5.98 14.80
C GLU A 129 2.64 -4.46 14.67
N ALA A 130 3.12 -4.02 13.51
CA ALA A 130 3.30 -2.59 13.23
C ALA A 130 1.98 -1.80 13.24
N LEU A 131 0.86 -2.41 12.79
CA LEU A 131 -0.47 -1.81 12.84
C LEU A 131 -0.95 -1.57 14.27
N VAL A 132 -0.73 -2.53 15.17
CA VAL A 132 -1.08 -2.39 16.60
C VAL A 132 -0.28 -1.24 17.24
N GLY A 133 1.01 -1.14 16.94
CA GLY A 133 1.83 -0.01 17.39
C GLY A 133 1.34 1.33 16.81
N LEU A 134 1.00 1.36 15.52
CA LEU A 134 0.52 2.55 14.84
C LEU A 134 -0.85 3.02 15.37
N SER A 135 -1.77 2.10 15.67
CA SER A 135 -3.09 2.42 16.22
C SER A 135 -3.00 3.02 17.63
N ALA A 136 -2.12 2.48 18.49
CA ALA A 136 -1.85 3.04 19.80
C ALA A 136 -1.30 4.48 19.73
N LEU A 137 -0.30 4.71 18.87
CA LEU A 137 0.27 6.05 18.64
C LEU A 137 -0.76 7.03 18.05
N GLN A 138 -1.68 6.52 17.22
CA GLN A 138 -2.75 7.31 16.64
C GLN A 138 -3.81 7.69 17.70
N ALA A 139 -4.10 6.82 18.66
CA ALA A 139 -4.92 7.17 19.82
C ALA A 139 -4.25 8.22 20.72
N GLU A 140 -2.94 8.10 20.95
CA GLU A 140 -2.14 9.08 21.71
C GLU A 140 -2.11 10.47 21.06
N THR A 141 -1.89 10.52 19.74
CA THR A 141 -1.94 11.79 18.97
C THR A 141 -3.33 12.43 19.08
N ARG A 142 -4.42 11.65 18.95
CA ARG A 142 -5.80 12.15 19.11
C ARG A 142 -6.05 12.69 20.52
N ALA A 143 -5.57 11.99 21.56
CA ALA A 143 -5.69 12.44 22.94
C ALA A 143 -4.89 13.74 23.19
N ALA A 144 -3.67 13.84 22.66
CA ALA A 144 -2.84 15.04 22.77
C ALA A 144 -3.44 16.23 22.00
N LEU A 145 -4.10 15.98 20.85
CA LEU A 145 -4.82 17.00 20.08
C LEU A 145 -6.01 17.56 20.86
N ARG A 146 -6.76 16.70 21.56
CA ARG A 146 -7.90 17.08 22.42
C ARG A 146 -7.46 17.87 23.64
N ARG A 147 -6.35 17.46 24.27
CA ARG A 147 -5.77 18.13 25.45
C ARG A 147 -5.02 19.42 25.11
N GLY A 148 -4.68 19.62 23.84
CA GLY A 148 -3.90 20.78 23.40
C GLY A 148 -2.47 20.78 23.92
N ASP A 149 -1.88 19.59 24.17
CA ASP A 149 -0.52 19.45 24.70
C ASP A 149 0.50 19.36 23.53
N PRO A 150 1.23 20.45 23.24
CA PRO A 150 2.15 20.47 22.09
C PRO A 150 3.33 19.54 22.29
N ALA A 151 3.84 19.38 23.51
CA ALA A 151 5.00 18.52 23.79
C ALA A 151 4.65 17.05 23.53
N ARG A 152 3.49 16.61 24.01
CA ARG A 152 2.97 15.27 23.73
C ARG A 152 2.73 15.07 22.24
N LEU A 153 2.12 16.04 21.55
CA LEU A 153 1.91 15.98 20.09
C LEU A 153 3.21 15.82 19.31
N ALA A 154 4.26 16.56 19.66
CA ALA A 154 5.56 16.42 19.02
C ALA A 154 6.21 15.07 19.32
N SER A 155 6.10 14.57 20.55
CA SER A 155 6.64 13.27 20.92
C SER A 155 5.92 12.12 20.20
N SER A 156 4.59 12.16 20.14
CA SER A 156 3.78 11.11 19.51
C SER A 156 3.91 11.14 17.99
N ALA A 157 4.02 12.31 17.37
CA ALA A 157 4.31 12.40 15.93
C ALA A 157 5.71 11.87 15.56
N ARG A 158 6.72 12.09 16.43
CA ARG A 158 8.05 11.48 16.24
C ARG A 158 7.98 9.97 16.38
N ALA A 159 7.24 9.45 17.38
CA ALA A 159 7.02 8.03 17.57
C ALA A 159 6.26 7.41 16.38
N GLN A 160 5.22 8.09 15.87
CA GLN A 160 4.46 7.68 14.69
C GLN A 160 5.34 7.58 13.45
N ARG A 161 6.23 8.55 13.22
CA ARG A 161 7.24 8.47 12.13
C ARG A 161 8.22 7.34 12.32
N ARG A 162 8.60 7.00 13.56
CA ARG A 162 9.49 5.86 13.85
C ARG A 162 8.78 4.54 13.55
N ALA A 163 7.56 4.34 14.04
CA ALA A 163 6.75 3.16 13.76
C ALA A 163 6.43 3.03 12.25
N GLY A 164 6.22 4.14 11.55
CA GLY A 164 5.99 4.15 10.11
C GLY A 164 7.20 3.75 9.24
N ARG A 165 8.41 3.60 9.80
CA ARG A 165 9.63 3.19 9.07
C ARG A 165 9.67 1.71 8.73
N ASP A 166 8.94 0.89 9.47
CA ASP A 166 8.91 -0.55 9.23
C ASP A 166 8.01 -0.89 8.04
N LEU A 167 6.95 -0.09 7.82
CA LEU A 167 6.00 -0.28 6.72
C LEU A 167 6.65 -0.28 5.31
N PRO A 168 7.57 0.64 4.94
CA PRO A 168 8.31 0.56 3.68
C PRO A 168 9.20 -0.67 3.55
N ARG A 169 9.80 -1.13 4.67
CA ARG A 169 10.63 -2.34 4.68
C ARG A 169 9.80 -3.58 4.41
N LEU A 170 8.62 -3.67 5.04
CA LEU A 170 7.64 -4.72 4.77
C LEU A 170 7.12 -4.66 3.33
N ALA A 171 6.91 -3.45 2.80
CA ALA A 171 6.54 -3.28 1.40
C ALA A 171 7.64 -3.77 0.44
N ALA A 172 8.91 -3.51 0.76
CA ALA A 172 10.04 -4.04 0.00
C ALA A 172 10.13 -5.57 0.10
N ALA A 173 9.90 -6.15 1.29
CA ALA A 173 9.85 -7.60 1.49
C ALA A 173 8.74 -8.25 0.65
N ALA A 174 7.55 -7.65 0.58
CA ALA A 174 6.48 -8.11 -0.30
C ALA A 174 6.87 -7.99 -1.78
N ARG A 175 7.50 -6.88 -2.22
CA ARG A 175 7.99 -6.74 -3.61
C ARG A 175 9.12 -7.69 -3.99
N ALA A 176 9.85 -8.22 -3.01
CA ALA A 176 10.90 -9.22 -3.26
C ALA A 176 10.34 -10.52 -3.87
N VAL A 177 9.05 -10.79 -3.70
CA VAL A 177 8.34 -11.89 -4.38
C VAL A 177 8.18 -11.61 -5.88
N VAL A 178 7.96 -10.36 -6.27
CA VAL A 178 7.72 -9.94 -7.66
C VAL A 178 9.01 -9.85 -8.49
N SER A 179 10.13 -9.51 -7.84
CA SER A 179 11.39 -9.19 -8.51
C SER A 179 12.27 -10.40 -8.85
N LYS A 180 11.89 -11.61 -8.40
CA LYS A 180 12.60 -12.84 -8.74
C LYS A 180 12.26 -13.28 -10.17
N SER A 181 13.27 -13.77 -10.89
CA SER A 181 13.08 -14.38 -12.21
C SER A 181 12.01 -15.48 -12.13
N PRO A 182 11.09 -15.56 -13.10
CA PRO A 182 10.02 -16.55 -13.08
C PRO A 182 10.64 -17.94 -12.98
N ALA A 183 10.14 -18.73 -12.02
CA ALA A 183 10.57 -20.10 -11.90
C ALA A 183 10.16 -20.86 -13.16
N GLN A 184 11.13 -21.54 -13.78
CA GLN A 184 10.87 -22.32 -14.97
C GLN A 184 9.92 -23.45 -14.58
N LEU A 185 8.74 -23.45 -15.21
CA LEU A 185 7.85 -24.61 -15.14
C LEU A 185 8.57 -25.79 -15.80
N PRO A 186 8.44 -27.01 -15.26
CA PRO A 186 8.92 -28.21 -15.92
C PRO A 186 8.43 -28.28 -17.38
N GLU A 187 9.34 -28.54 -18.33
CA GLU A 187 9.07 -28.39 -19.78
C GLU A 187 8.00 -29.36 -20.33
N ASP A 188 7.75 -30.49 -19.67
CA ASP A 188 6.82 -31.54 -20.11
C ASP A 188 5.46 -31.53 -19.38
N LEU A 189 5.06 -30.39 -18.80
CA LEU A 189 3.79 -30.30 -18.07
C LEU A 189 2.57 -30.31 -18.99
N PRO A 190 1.52 -31.07 -18.64
CA PRO A 190 0.24 -30.99 -19.35
C PRO A 190 -0.33 -29.56 -19.28
N ALA A 191 -1.01 -29.14 -20.35
CA ALA A 191 -1.48 -27.75 -20.51
C ALA A 191 -2.41 -27.28 -19.36
N ASP A 192 -3.21 -28.19 -18.81
CA ASP A 192 -4.08 -27.91 -17.65
C ASP A 192 -3.28 -27.55 -16.39
N THR A 193 -2.12 -28.18 -16.22
CA THR A 193 -1.25 -28.01 -15.06
C THR A 193 -0.45 -26.73 -15.18
N ALA A 194 0.06 -26.45 -16.39
CA ALA A 194 0.74 -25.19 -16.68
C ALA A 194 -0.20 -23.99 -16.46
N ALA A 195 -1.46 -24.09 -16.90
CA ALA A 195 -2.45 -23.02 -16.73
C ALA A 195 -2.77 -22.74 -15.24
N ILE A 196 -3.02 -23.79 -14.45
CA ILE A 196 -3.31 -23.62 -13.01
C ILE A 196 -2.07 -23.08 -12.28
N ALA A 197 -0.88 -23.60 -12.58
CA ALA A 197 0.36 -23.12 -11.99
C ALA A 197 0.60 -21.63 -12.33
N ALA A 198 0.36 -21.23 -13.58
CA ALA A 198 0.45 -19.84 -14.00
C ALA A 198 -0.57 -18.94 -13.28
N ALA A 199 -1.83 -19.38 -13.14
CA ALA A 199 -2.85 -18.63 -12.42
C ALA A 199 -2.50 -18.44 -10.93
N VAL A 200 -2.01 -19.48 -10.27
CA VAL A 200 -1.56 -19.41 -8.86
C VAL A 200 -0.35 -18.47 -8.71
N ALA A 201 0.62 -18.55 -9.63
CA ALA A 201 1.77 -17.63 -9.61
C ALA A 201 1.35 -16.17 -9.86
N ASP A 202 0.45 -15.94 -10.82
CA ASP A 202 -0.04 -14.60 -11.14
C ASP A 202 -0.81 -13.98 -9.96
N ALA A 203 -1.66 -14.77 -9.31
CA ALA A 203 -2.35 -14.39 -8.09
C ALA A 203 -1.38 -14.07 -6.95
N THR A 204 -0.32 -14.86 -6.78
CA THR A 204 0.71 -14.63 -5.75
C THR A 204 1.46 -13.33 -5.99
N ILE A 205 1.85 -13.06 -7.24
CA ILE A 205 2.48 -11.80 -7.64
C ILE A 205 1.53 -10.61 -7.42
N ALA A 206 0.25 -10.78 -7.75
CA ALA A 206 -0.76 -9.74 -7.55
C ALA A 206 -0.98 -9.43 -6.06
N VAL A 207 -1.09 -10.47 -5.21
CA VAL A 207 -1.18 -10.34 -3.74
C VAL A 207 0.06 -9.66 -3.18
N ALA A 208 1.26 -10.02 -3.65
CA ALA A 208 2.50 -9.38 -3.24
C ALA A 208 2.55 -7.89 -3.60
N SER A 209 2.16 -7.55 -4.83
CA SER A 209 2.07 -6.16 -5.30
C SER A 209 1.02 -5.35 -4.52
N GLY A 210 -0.17 -5.92 -4.31
CA GLY A 210 -1.24 -5.30 -3.53
C GLY A 210 -0.87 -5.10 -2.07
N SER A 211 -0.25 -6.08 -1.44
CA SER A 211 0.26 -5.96 -0.07
C SER A 211 1.30 -4.85 0.03
N ALA A 212 2.25 -4.79 -0.91
CA ALA A 212 3.26 -3.73 -0.94
C ALA A 212 2.63 -2.32 -1.14
N ALA A 213 1.60 -2.21 -1.96
CA ALA A 213 0.84 -0.98 -2.17
C ALA A 213 0.11 -0.55 -0.89
N VAL A 214 -0.54 -1.48 -0.19
CA VAL A 214 -1.20 -1.22 1.10
C VAL A 214 -0.19 -0.75 2.15
N PHE A 215 0.93 -1.46 2.31
CA PHE A 215 1.95 -1.12 3.31
C PHE A 215 2.60 0.24 3.03
N SER A 216 2.95 0.51 1.77
CA SER A 216 3.50 1.82 1.36
C SER A 216 2.47 2.93 1.49
N GLY A 217 1.21 2.64 1.15
CA GLY A 217 0.10 3.57 1.25
C GLY A 217 -0.16 4.00 2.68
N LEU A 218 -0.18 3.04 3.61
CA LEU A 218 -0.34 3.32 5.02
C LEU A 218 0.86 4.08 5.61
N SER A 219 2.08 3.78 5.16
CA SER A 219 3.27 4.57 5.54
C SER A 219 3.13 6.03 5.09
N SER A 220 2.67 6.26 3.87
CA SER A 220 2.42 7.61 3.33
C SER A 220 1.33 8.35 4.11
N LEU A 221 0.20 7.69 4.39
CA LEU A 221 -0.88 8.26 5.20
C LEU A 221 -0.42 8.57 6.63
N SER A 222 0.37 7.69 7.24
CA SER A 222 0.96 7.90 8.56
C SER A 222 1.93 9.07 8.58
N ASN A 223 2.82 9.18 7.59
CA ASN A 223 3.75 10.30 7.45
C ASN A 223 3.02 11.62 7.17
N SER A 224 1.97 11.59 6.34
CA SER A 224 1.12 12.75 6.06
C SER A 224 0.39 13.24 7.32
N ALA A 225 -0.18 12.33 8.11
CA ALA A 225 -0.79 12.65 9.40
C ALA A 225 0.24 13.19 10.40
N ALA A 226 1.39 12.54 10.57
CA ALA A 226 2.46 13.00 11.45
C ALA A 226 3.17 14.28 10.98
N ALA A 227 3.01 14.68 9.72
CA ALA A 227 3.44 15.98 9.20
C ALA A 227 2.38 17.06 9.38
N ALA A 228 1.12 16.67 9.60
CA ALA A 228 0.02 17.59 9.81
C ALA A 228 0.17 18.31 11.15
N ARG A 229 0.66 19.55 11.07
CA ARG A 229 0.78 20.55 12.15
C ARG A 229 1.21 20.01 13.52
N VAL A 230 2.41 19.44 13.52
CA VAL A 230 3.32 19.42 14.69
C VAL A 230 4.06 20.77 14.82
N GLU A 231 3.46 21.90 14.40
CA GLU A 231 3.97 23.22 14.79
C GLU A 231 3.61 23.48 16.26
N VAL A 232 4.23 22.70 17.15
CA VAL A 232 4.70 23.23 18.41
C VAL A 232 5.51 24.45 18.05
N ALA A 233 5.13 25.62 18.57
CA ALA A 233 6.01 26.77 18.58
C ALA A 233 7.41 26.23 18.92
N SER A 234 8.35 26.26 17.97
CA SER A 234 9.72 25.84 18.22
C SER A 234 10.25 26.73 19.33
N THR A 235 10.07 26.30 20.56
CA THR A 235 11.04 26.43 21.62
C THR A 235 12.06 25.36 21.24
N PRO A 236 13.26 25.75 20.78
CA PRO A 236 14.35 24.80 20.68
C PRO A 236 14.69 24.39 22.11
N CYS A 237 14.18 23.24 22.54
CA CYS A 237 14.73 22.49 23.65
C CYS A 237 15.87 21.61 23.12
N TRP A 238 16.98 22.27 22.83
CA TRP A 238 18.33 21.71 22.71
C TRP A 238 19.22 22.83 23.29
N VAL A 239 20.01 22.68 24.35
CA VAL A 239 20.86 21.56 24.76
C VAL A 239 21.06 21.62 26.29
N THR A 240 21.20 20.42 26.84
CA THR A 240 21.69 20.01 28.16
C THR A 240 22.67 20.96 28.85
N ALA A 241 22.50 21.11 30.17
CA ALA A 241 23.53 21.61 31.08
C ALA A 241 24.83 20.80 30.89
N PRO A 242 26.01 21.45 30.77
CA PRO A 242 27.26 20.70 30.81
C PRO A 242 27.60 20.37 32.26
N ALA A 243 27.74 19.08 32.53
CA ALA A 243 28.42 18.60 33.72
C ALA A 243 29.87 19.11 33.70
N ARG A 244 30.28 19.62 34.85
CA ARG A 244 31.61 20.07 35.24
C ARG A 244 32.58 18.87 35.28
N LEU A 245 33.65 18.85 34.47
CA LEU A 245 34.96 18.22 34.81
C LEU A 245 36.12 18.83 33.95
N THR A 246 37.02 19.53 34.66
CA THR A 246 38.50 19.56 34.57
C THR A 246 39.29 19.83 33.26
N ALA A 247 40.08 20.93 33.29
CA ALA A 247 41.42 21.20 32.71
C ALA A 247 41.63 21.09 31.17
N SER A 248 42.46 21.87 30.44
CA SER A 248 43.36 23.03 30.62
C SER A 248 43.79 23.54 29.22
N SER A 249 44.32 24.77 29.15
CA SER A 249 45.14 25.44 28.09
C SER A 249 44.51 26.04 26.81
N ASP A 250 44.40 27.38 26.82
CA ASP A 250 44.76 28.45 25.85
C ASP A 250 44.80 28.24 24.32
N GLU A 251 43.85 28.86 23.59
CA GLU A 251 44.05 29.91 22.55
C GLU A 251 42.70 30.39 21.95
N PRO A 252 42.57 31.63 21.41
CA PRO A 252 41.28 32.24 21.10
C PRO A 252 40.89 32.15 19.61
N SER A 253 39.70 31.63 19.31
CA SER A 253 39.08 31.74 17.98
C SER A 253 37.69 32.38 18.06
N THR A 254 37.46 33.30 17.15
CA THR A 254 36.46 34.37 17.16
C THR A 254 35.05 33.89 16.82
N SER A 255 34.13 34.12 17.76
CA SER A 255 32.78 34.65 17.55
C SER A 255 31.92 34.13 16.38
N HIS A 256 31.31 32.95 16.54
CA HIS A 256 30.16 32.50 15.73
C HIS A 256 28.81 32.63 16.47
N HIS A 257 28.62 33.67 17.29
CA HIS A 257 27.40 33.84 18.12
C HIS A 257 26.61 35.15 17.88
N ARG A 258 26.75 35.82 16.73
CA ARG A 258 26.09 37.13 16.52
C ARG A 258 24.89 37.17 15.57
N ILE A 259 24.53 36.07 14.91
CA ILE A 259 23.53 36.14 13.81
C ILE A 259 22.20 35.45 14.13
N TRP A 260 22.13 34.63 15.19
CA TRP A 260 20.94 33.82 15.43
C TRP A 260 19.75 34.59 16.04
N TRP A 261 20.00 35.55 16.95
CA TRP A 261 18.89 36.39 17.47
C TRP A 261 18.28 37.22 16.37
N VAL A 262 19.09 37.74 15.42
CA VAL A 262 18.63 38.73 14.43
C VAL A 262 17.60 38.09 13.51
N ALA A 263 17.84 36.85 13.10
CA ALA A 263 16.86 36.07 12.35
C ALA A 263 15.56 35.86 13.15
N ASP A 264 15.65 35.57 14.45
CA ASP A 264 14.47 35.31 15.29
C ASP A 264 13.71 36.60 15.67
N LEU A 265 14.41 37.74 15.81
CA LEU A 265 13.84 39.07 16.01
C LEU A 265 13.10 39.54 14.75
N VAL A 266 13.72 39.39 13.58
CA VAL A 266 13.08 39.71 12.29
C VAL A 266 11.86 38.82 12.06
N ARG A 267 11.93 37.56 12.49
CA ARG A 267 10.80 36.62 12.40
C ARG A 267 9.70 36.94 13.42
N TRP A 268 10.04 37.38 14.63
CA TRP A 268 9.08 37.85 15.64
C TRP A 268 8.38 39.14 15.21
N MET A 269 9.12 40.12 14.71
CA MET A 269 8.57 41.38 14.19
C MET A 269 7.66 41.15 12.98
N SER A 270 8.01 40.22 12.09
CA SER A 270 7.15 39.82 10.97
C SER A 270 5.84 39.19 11.43
N ARG A 271 5.84 38.43 12.54
CA ARG A 271 4.62 37.89 13.14
C ARG A 271 3.80 38.96 13.87
N ALA A 272 4.43 39.90 14.56
CA ALA A 272 3.75 41.00 15.23
C ALA A 272 3.04 41.94 14.23
N LYS A 273 3.70 42.26 13.12
CA LYS A 273 3.14 43.08 12.04
C LYS A 273 1.92 42.45 11.37
N ARG A 274 1.92 41.12 11.17
CA ARG A 274 0.74 40.39 10.66
C ARG A 274 -0.44 40.38 11.63
N ARG A 275 -0.19 40.35 12.94
CA ARG A 275 -1.26 40.45 13.96
C ARG A 275 -1.85 41.87 14.03
N SER A 276 -1.02 42.89 13.83
CA SER A 276 -1.48 44.29 13.79
C SER A 276 -2.36 44.58 12.58
N ALA A 277 -1.97 44.09 11.39
CA ALA A 277 -2.78 44.22 10.17
C ALA A 277 -4.11 43.47 10.26
N LYS A 278 -4.14 42.34 10.99
CA LYS A 278 -5.36 41.55 11.24
C LYS A 278 -6.37 42.32 12.12
N LYS A 279 -5.90 43.09 13.10
CA LYS A 279 -6.76 43.82 14.05
C LYS A 279 -7.45 45.04 13.41
N GLN A 280 -6.90 45.57 12.31
CA GLN A 280 -7.49 46.69 11.56
C GLN A 280 -8.62 46.26 10.60
N ASN A 281 -8.76 44.96 10.30
CA ASN A 281 -9.66 44.47 9.26
C ASN A 281 -10.95 43.77 9.76
N ASP A 282 -11.16 43.73 11.09
CA ASP A 282 -12.31 43.05 11.74
C ASP A 282 -13.38 44.04 12.26
N GLY A 283 -13.41 45.28 11.76
CA GLY A 283 -14.44 46.27 12.06
C GLY A 283 -15.43 46.45 10.91
N GLY A 284 -16.54 45.68 10.88
CA GLY A 284 -17.64 45.95 9.96
C GLY A 284 -18.70 44.83 9.81
N GLY A 285 -19.84 45.00 10.49
CA GLY A 285 -21.23 44.83 9.98
C GLY A 285 -21.75 43.48 9.44
N ASP A 286 -22.51 42.80 10.30
CA ASP A 286 -23.88 42.21 10.21
C ASP A 286 -24.52 41.46 9.01
N ASP A 287 -25.33 40.47 9.43
CA ASP A 287 -26.55 39.79 8.91
C ASP A 287 -26.70 39.12 7.52
N GLY A 288 -27.25 37.89 7.55
CA GLY A 288 -28.07 37.30 6.48
C GLY A 288 -27.73 35.89 5.98
N GLU A 289 -28.64 34.94 6.27
CA GLU A 289 -28.93 33.65 5.57
C GLU A 289 -28.06 32.40 5.79
N SER A 290 -28.74 31.34 6.29
CA SER A 290 -28.18 30.11 6.87
C SER A 290 -27.63 29.06 5.88
N SER A 291 -27.82 29.21 4.56
CA SER A 291 -27.44 28.16 3.58
C SER A 291 -26.15 28.48 2.82
N THR A 292 -25.73 29.75 2.81
CA THR A 292 -24.46 30.22 2.22
C THR A 292 -23.32 30.26 3.24
N VAL A 293 -23.64 30.04 4.53
CA VAL A 293 -22.71 30.11 5.66
C VAL A 293 -21.60 29.07 5.56
N GLN A 294 -21.87 27.86 5.06
CA GLN A 294 -20.86 26.81 5.02
C GLN A 294 -19.75 27.11 4.00
N LEU A 295 -20.11 27.51 2.78
CA LEU A 295 -19.18 27.92 1.72
C LEU A 295 -18.47 29.27 2.01
N ARG A 296 -19.15 30.21 2.68
CA ARG A 296 -18.57 31.53 3.06
C ARG A 296 -17.71 31.45 4.32
N SER A 297 -17.98 30.50 5.23
CA SER A 297 -17.17 30.29 6.44
C SER A 297 -15.80 29.67 6.13
N GLU A 298 -15.72 28.80 5.13
CA GLU A 298 -14.45 28.22 4.67
C GLU A 298 -13.52 29.25 4.04
N SER A 299 -14.04 30.28 3.36
CA SER A 299 -13.23 31.35 2.77
C SER A 299 -12.73 32.36 3.80
N ARG A 300 -13.49 32.61 4.88
CA ARG A 300 -13.16 33.58 5.96
C ARG A 300 -12.26 33.02 7.07
N MET A 301 -12.05 31.71 7.11
CA MET A 301 -11.22 31.06 8.13
C MET A 301 -9.75 31.48 8.10
N LYS A 302 -9.18 31.72 9.29
CA LYS A 302 -7.74 31.99 9.43
C LYS A 302 -6.95 30.79 8.88
N PRO A 303 -5.81 30.99 8.18
CA PRO A 303 -5.02 29.90 7.60
C PRO A 303 -4.57 28.87 8.65
N GLU A 304 -4.41 29.30 9.91
CA GLU A 304 -4.10 28.43 11.04
C GLU A 304 -5.25 27.49 11.40
N GLU A 305 -6.50 27.96 11.32
CA GLU A 305 -7.69 27.18 11.60
C GLU A 305 -7.96 26.17 10.48
N LYS A 306 -7.84 26.59 9.20
CA LYS A 306 -7.91 25.69 8.04
C LYS A 306 -6.94 24.52 8.19
N ALA A 307 -5.70 24.81 8.57
CA ALA A 307 -4.68 23.79 8.70
C ALA A 307 -4.83 22.93 9.97
N ARG A 308 -5.43 23.45 11.05
CA ARG A 308 -5.85 22.65 12.20
C ARG A 308 -6.95 21.65 11.81
N ARG A 309 -7.99 22.10 11.09
CA ARG A 309 -9.05 21.21 10.57
C ARG A 309 -8.47 20.14 9.64
N ALA A 310 -7.60 20.53 8.72
CA ALA A 310 -6.92 19.58 7.82
C ALA A 310 -5.97 18.60 8.56
N ALA A 311 -5.49 18.93 9.76
CA ALA A 311 -4.71 18.00 10.57
C ALA A 311 -5.60 16.95 11.25
N PHE A 312 -6.71 17.36 11.84
CA PHE A 312 -7.72 16.44 12.36
C PHE A 312 -8.23 15.50 11.28
N GLU A 313 -8.56 16.04 10.10
CA GLU A 313 -9.04 15.25 8.97
C GLU A 313 -8.02 14.17 8.54
N ARG A 314 -6.72 14.50 8.48
CA ARG A 314 -5.67 13.51 8.15
C ARG A 314 -5.57 12.41 9.19
N HIS A 315 -5.65 12.75 10.48
CA HIS A 315 -5.65 11.75 11.55
C HIS A 315 -6.90 10.86 11.53
N GLU A 316 -8.08 11.43 11.21
CA GLU A 316 -9.31 10.65 11.05
C GLU A 316 -9.29 9.75 9.82
N ASN A 317 -8.74 10.24 8.70
CA ASN A 317 -8.55 9.45 7.51
C ASN A 317 -7.59 8.28 7.77
N LEU A 318 -6.51 8.52 8.52
CA LEU A 318 -5.59 7.46 8.94
C LEU A 318 -6.27 6.45 9.89
N GLU A 319 -7.05 6.91 10.86
CA GLU A 319 -7.80 6.04 11.79
C GLU A 319 -8.75 5.10 11.06
N ARG A 320 -9.56 5.65 10.15
CA ARG A 320 -10.48 4.88 9.32
C ARG A 320 -9.74 3.88 8.43
N CYS A 321 -8.58 4.28 7.89
CA CYS A 321 -7.74 3.39 7.09
C CYS A 321 -7.18 2.24 7.93
N ILE A 322 -6.58 2.53 9.10
CA ILE A 322 -6.03 1.52 10.01
C ILE A 322 -7.12 0.52 10.40
N ALA A 323 -8.28 1.00 10.85
CA ALA A 323 -9.39 0.13 11.26
C ALA A 323 -9.88 -0.76 10.11
N SER A 324 -9.99 -0.20 8.89
CA SER A 324 -10.39 -0.97 7.72
C SER A 324 -9.37 -2.04 7.34
N VAL A 325 -8.07 -1.70 7.36
CA VAL A 325 -6.99 -2.65 7.01
C VAL A 325 -6.80 -3.71 8.09
N ASP A 326 -6.96 -3.36 9.37
CA ASP A 326 -6.85 -4.31 10.47
C ASP A 326 -8.00 -5.34 10.45
N SER A 327 -9.22 -4.90 10.10
CA SER A 327 -10.39 -5.78 9.97
C SER A 327 -10.22 -6.89 8.91
N SER A 328 -9.41 -6.64 7.88
CA SER A 328 -9.07 -7.61 6.84
C SER A 328 -7.72 -8.30 7.05
N GLY A 329 -6.81 -7.70 7.82
CA GLY A 329 -5.43 -8.16 8.02
C GLY A 329 -5.32 -9.57 8.61
N GLU A 330 -6.11 -9.90 9.64
CA GLU A 330 -6.12 -11.26 10.21
C GLU A 330 -6.62 -12.31 9.20
N LYS A 331 -7.65 -11.96 8.41
CA LYS A 331 -8.18 -12.85 7.36
C LYS A 331 -7.14 -13.11 6.28
N VAL A 332 -6.42 -12.06 5.85
CA VAL A 332 -5.34 -12.15 4.87
C VAL A 332 -4.18 -13.00 5.39
N PHE A 333 -3.72 -12.75 6.62
CA PHE A 333 -2.65 -13.54 7.24
C PHE A 333 -3.03 -15.01 7.34
N ARG A 334 -4.22 -15.32 7.88
CA ARG A 334 -4.71 -16.70 7.98
C ARG A 334 -4.87 -17.34 6.60
N ALA A 335 -5.38 -16.61 5.61
CA ALA A 335 -5.53 -17.11 4.25
C ALA A 335 -4.18 -17.45 3.60
N LEU A 336 -3.13 -16.66 3.84
CA LEU A 336 -1.77 -16.96 3.36
C LEU A 336 -1.20 -18.22 4.00
N VAL A 337 -1.32 -18.36 5.33
CA VAL A 337 -0.87 -19.55 6.05
C VAL A 337 -1.65 -20.78 5.58
N ASN A 338 -2.98 -20.69 5.50
CA ASN A 338 -3.82 -21.79 5.03
C ASN A 338 -3.50 -22.18 3.59
N THR A 339 -3.34 -21.20 2.70
CA THR A 339 -2.94 -21.43 1.30
C THR A 339 -1.63 -22.21 1.23
N ARG A 340 -0.62 -21.80 2.00
CA ARG A 340 0.66 -22.51 2.07
C ARG A 340 0.50 -23.95 2.58
N VAL A 341 -0.28 -24.15 3.64
CA VAL A 341 -0.54 -25.49 4.20
C VAL A 341 -1.28 -26.37 3.19
N SER A 342 -2.33 -25.86 2.55
CA SER A 342 -3.06 -26.58 1.51
C SER A 342 -2.13 -26.96 0.36
N MET A 343 -1.26 -26.04 -0.09
CA MET A 343 -0.25 -26.35 -1.09
C MET A 343 0.74 -27.43 -0.63
N LEU A 344 1.27 -27.35 0.59
CA LEU A 344 2.16 -28.38 1.13
C LEU A 344 1.50 -29.76 1.13
N ASN A 345 0.24 -29.84 1.55
CA ASN A 345 -0.53 -31.08 1.58
C ASN A 345 -0.77 -31.65 0.17
N ILE A 346 -1.00 -30.77 -0.82
CA ILE A 346 -1.15 -31.16 -2.22
C ILE A 346 0.19 -31.67 -2.80
N LEU A 347 1.30 -30.99 -2.50
CA LEU A 347 2.63 -31.30 -3.06
C LEU A 347 3.37 -32.43 -2.33
N SER A 348 2.93 -32.80 -1.14
CA SER A 348 3.50 -33.88 -0.33
C SER A 348 2.36 -34.64 0.37
N PRO A 349 1.59 -35.46 -0.38
CA PRO A 349 0.56 -36.29 0.23
C PRO A 349 1.24 -37.23 1.23
N SER A 350 1.00 -37.01 2.52
CA SER A 350 1.33 -37.99 3.56
C SER A 350 0.45 -39.21 3.32
N PHE A 351 1.06 -40.32 2.90
CA PHE A 351 0.40 -41.61 2.78
C PHE A 351 0.07 -42.21 4.15
#